data_AF-A0A5J5P5C1-F1
#
_entry.id   AF-A0A5J5P5C1-F1
#
_cell.length_a   1.000
_cell.length_b   1.000
_cell.length_c   1.000
_cell.angle_alpha   90.00
_cell.angle_beta   90.00
_cell.angle_gamma   90.00
#
_symmetry.space_group_name_H-M   'P 1'
#
loop_
_entity.id
_entity.type
_entity.pdbx_description
1 polymer ?
#
loop_
_entity_poly.entity_id
_entity_poly.type
_entity_poly.pdbx_seq_one_letter_code
_entity_poly.pdbx_strand_id
1 'polypeptide(L)'
;MAAPNSENELKTEVPSSHEAEQPQIQAIRMPSMEEIRAQEVWNNCAVRSVASGVMGGGLGFMMGMFLGALDNPIMQDQMSGKQQLLYNLKQMGSRSWSSAKTFAVMGVVFSAVECVVEKARAKHDTTNTVVAGCVTGGTMSAKAGPKAACVGCVGFAAFSVAIEKFFDRHT
;
A
#
# COMPACT_ATOMS: atom_id res chain seq x y z
N MET A 1 6.41 33.12 -52.60
CA MET A 1 7.82 33.47 -52.38
C MET A 1 8.38 32.42 -51.43
N ALA A 2 9.39 31.61 -51.75
CA ALA A 2 10.12 31.41 -53.01
C ALA A 2 10.57 29.92 -53.12
N ALA A 3 11.21 29.55 -54.22
CA ALA A 3 11.86 28.24 -54.49
C ALA A 3 13.36 28.49 -54.81
N PRO A 4 14.23 27.54 -55.25
CA PRO A 4 14.02 26.12 -55.63
C PRO A 4 15.17 25.15 -55.18
N ASN A 5 15.33 24.01 -55.91
CA ASN A 5 16.45 23.04 -55.95
C ASN A 5 16.41 21.92 -54.87
N SER A 6 16.69 20.63 -55.09
CA SER A 6 17.43 19.84 -56.13
C SER A 6 18.98 19.92 -56.05
N GLU A 7 19.76 18.89 -56.39
CA GLU A 7 19.50 17.42 -56.43
C GLU A 7 20.05 16.77 -55.12
N ASN A 8 20.48 15.52 -54.92
CA ASN A 8 20.55 14.20 -55.61
C ASN A 8 20.69 13.12 -54.48
N GLU A 9 20.69 11.79 -54.61
CA GLU A 9 20.59 10.75 -55.67
C GLU A 9 19.42 9.78 -55.32
N LEU A 10 18.82 8.92 -56.16
CA LEU A 10 19.25 8.02 -57.25
C LEU A 10 19.75 6.62 -56.78
N LYS A 11 18.83 5.63 -56.81
CA LYS A 11 19.05 4.16 -56.99
C LYS A 11 19.79 3.41 -55.84
N THR A 12 19.68 2.08 -55.65
CA THR A 12 18.76 1.02 -56.15
C THR A 12 18.95 -0.25 -55.27
N GLU A 13 18.14 -1.29 -55.49
CA GLU A 13 18.36 -2.70 -55.12
C GLU A 13 18.17 -3.13 -53.65
N VAL A 14 17.24 -4.08 -53.49
CA VAL A 14 17.16 -5.00 -52.35
C VAL A 14 17.85 -6.30 -52.75
N PRO A 15 18.80 -6.79 -51.95
CA PRO A 15 18.98 -8.22 -51.75
C PRO A 15 18.95 -8.60 -50.26
N SER A 16 18.51 -9.84 -49.99
CA SER A 16 18.36 -10.39 -48.64
C SER A 16 19.64 -11.06 -48.13
N SER A 17 20.07 -10.75 -46.90
CA SER A 17 20.50 -11.77 -45.93
C SER A 17 20.76 -11.19 -44.53
N HIS A 18 20.20 -11.84 -43.50
CA HIS A 18 20.62 -11.86 -42.08
C HIS A 18 21.46 -10.70 -41.51
N GLU A 19 20.86 -9.88 -40.63
CA GLU A 19 21.58 -9.20 -39.53
C GLU A 19 20.60 -9.07 -38.32
N ALA A 20 21.10 -8.74 -37.13
CA ALA A 20 20.38 -8.96 -35.86
C ALA A 20 19.33 -7.90 -35.48
N GLU A 21 18.32 -8.33 -34.70
CA GLU A 21 17.33 -7.47 -34.05
C GLU A 21 18.01 -6.51 -33.05
N GLN A 22 17.98 -5.20 -33.33
CA GLN A 22 18.53 -4.19 -32.43
C GLN A 22 17.63 -3.97 -31.21
N PRO A 23 18.08 -4.20 -29.97
CA PRO A 23 17.33 -3.80 -28.79
C PRO A 23 17.29 -2.27 -28.68
N GLN A 24 16.09 -1.71 -28.57
CA GLN A 24 15.86 -0.27 -28.39
C GLN A 24 16.41 0.19 -27.03
N ILE A 25 17.66 0.66 -26.99
CA ILE A 25 18.26 1.28 -25.81
C ILE A 25 17.63 2.66 -25.60
N GLN A 26 16.44 2.69 -24.97
CA GLN A 26 15.92 3.92 -24.39
C GLN A 26 16.92 4.41 -23.35
N ALA A 27 17.47 5.60 -23.56
CA ALA A 27 18.45 6.18 -22.64
C ALA A 27 17.83 6.27 -21.24
N ILE A 28 18.43 5.56 -20.28
CA ILE A 28 17.98 5.58 -18.89
C ILE A 28 18.12 7.02 -18.39
N ARG A 29 16.99 7.73 -18.32
CA ARG A 29 16.91 9.03 -17.65
C ARG A 29 17.27 8.79 -16.19
N MET A 30 18.50 9.13 -15.83
CA MET A 30 18.94 9.05 -14.44
C MET A 30 17.95 9.87 -13.59
N PRO A 31 17.30 9.27 -12.57
CA PRO A 31 16.45 10.02 -11.67
C PRO A 31 17.27 11.15 -11.03
N SER A 32 16.64 12.30 -10.83
CA SER A 32 17.29 13.44 -10.17
C SER A 32 17.74 13.07 -8.76
N MET A 33 18.65 13.86 -8.19
CA MET A 33 19.14 13.64 -6.81
C MET A 33 18.03 13.68 -5.75
N GLU A 34 16.84 14.20 -6.09
CA GLU A 34 15.65 14.19 -5.24
C GLU A 34 14.85 12.90 -5.41
N GLU A 35 14.66 12.44 -6.65
CA GLU A 35 14.03 11.14 -6.97
C GLU A 35 14.87 9.95 -6.45
N ILE A 36 16.20 10.00 -6.53
CA ILE A 36 17.11 8.99 -5.96
C ILE A 36 16.91 8.90 -4.44
N ARG A 37 16.90 10.04 -3.73
CA ARG A 37 16.66 10.07 -2.27
C ARG A 37 15.28 9.55 -1.92
N ALA A 38 14.27 9.84 -2.74
CA ALA A 38 12.94 9.26 -2.56
C ALA A 38 12.97 7.73 -2.70
N GLN A 39 13.67 7.18 -3.71
CA GLN A 39 13.85 5.74 -3.84
C GLN A 39 14.64 5.14 -2.67
N GLU A 40 15.72 5.77 -2.17
CA GLU A 40 16.45 5.29 -0.99
C GLU A 40 15.57 5.26 0.27
N VAL A 41 14.72 6.28 0.45
CA VAL A 41 13.74 6.36 1.54
C VAL A 41 12.69 5.26 1.44
N TRP A 42 12.12 5.01 0.26
CA TRP A 42 11.13 3.93 0.06
C TRP A 42 11.74 2.52 0.08
N ASN A 43 12.99 2.38 -0.35
CA ASN A 43 13.80 1.17 -0.21
C ASN A 43 14.18 0.90 1.26
N ASN A 44 14.02 1.85 2.18
CA ASN A 44 14.23 1.61 3.60
C ASN A 44 12.97 1.04 4.25
N CYS A 45 12.96 -0.27 4.52
CA CYS A 45 11.84 -0.96 5.15
C CYS A 45 11.38 -0.33 6.46
N ALA A 46 12.28 0.28 7.25
CA ALA A 46 11.89 0.99 8.46
C ALA A 46 11.04 2.24 8.14
N VAL A 47 11.45 3.04 7.15
CA VAL A 47 10.73 4.27 6.80
C VAL A 47 9.42 3.96 6.05
N ARG A 48 9.43 3.01 5.11
CA ARG A 48 8.20 2.53 4.43
C ARG A 48 7.17 2.02 5.44
N SER A 49 7.60 1.24 6.44
CA SER A 49 6.72 0.73 7.50
C SER A 49 6.23 1.80 8.48
N VAL A 50 7.04 2.82 8.78
CA VAL A 50 6.60 3.96 9.60
C VAL A 50 5.59 4.82 8.82
N ALA A 51 5.82 5.05 7.52
CA ALA A 51 4.90 5.80 6.66
C ALA A 51 3.55 5.09 6.50
N SER A 52 3.54 3.78 6.23
CA SER A 52 2.31 2.97 6.20
C SER A 52 1.63 2.90 7.57
N GLY A 53 2.40 2.86 8.66
CA GLY A 53 1.90 2.92 10.03
C GLY A 53 1.19 4.24 10.37
N VAL A 54 1.75 5.38 9.95
CA VAL A 54 1.13 6.71 10.12
C VAL A 54 -0.13 6.82 9.27
N MET A 55 -0.09 6.39 8.00
CA MET A 55 -1.25 6.41 7.10
C MET A 55 -2.39 5.51 7.62
N GLY A 56 -2.07 4.27 8.01
CA GLY A 56 -3.01 3.34 8.63
C GLY A 56 -3.57 3.88 9.95
N GLY A 57 -2.72 4.50 10.79
CA GLY A 57 -3.14 5.15 12.03
C GLY A 57 -4.15 6.29 11.81
N GLY A 58 -3.93 7.13 10.80
CA GLY A 58 -4.85 8.20 10.41
C GLY A 58 -6.20 7.66 9.91
N LEU A 59 -6.18 6.67 9.02
CA LEU A 59 -7.39 5.99 8.53
C LEU A 59 -8.15 5.30 9.68
N GLY A 60 -7.43 4.64 10.59
CA GLY A 60 -7.99 3.99 11.77
C GLY A 60 -8.60 4.98 12.78
N PHE A 61 -7.99 6.15 12.96
CA PHE A 61 -8.56 7.22 13.77
C PHE A 61 -9.87 7.75 13.17
N MET A 62 -9.87 8.03 11.86
CA MET A 62 -11.05 8.52 11.13
C MET A 62 -12.19 7.49 11.18
N MET A 63 -11.90 6.21 10.89
CA MET A 63 -12.86 5.10 10.98
C MET A 63 -13.41 4.94 12.40
N GLY A 64 -12.54 5.00 13.42
CA GLY A 64 -12.95 4.91 14.83
C GLY A 64 -13.84 6.07 15.27
N MET A 65 -13.57 7.29 14.78
CA MET A 65 -14.37 8.48 15.06
C MET A 65 -15.73 8.44 14.33
N PHE A 66 -15.75 7.97 13.07
CA PHE A 66 -16.98 7.77 12.31
C PHE A 66 -17.89 6.73 12.98
N LEU A 67 -17.36 5.55 13.32
CA LEU A 67 -18.12 4.52 14.03
C LEU A 67 -18.58 5.00 15.41
N GLY A 68 -17.73 5.73 16.14
CA GLY A 68 -18.09 6.34 17.42
C GLY A 68 -19.15 7.45 17.33
N ALA A 69 -19.38 8.03 16.14
CA ALA A 69 -20.46 8.99 15.90
C ALA A 69 -21.78 8.32 15.46
N LEU A 70 -21.72 7.08 14.96
CA LEU A 70 -22.91 6.28 14.63
C LEU A 70 -23.48 5.52 15.83
N ASP A 71 -22.64 5.15 16.81
CA ASP A 71 -23.08 4.55 18.08
C ASP A 71 -23.95 5.53 18.88
N ASN A 72 -25.27 5.36 18.80
CA ASN A 72 -26.21 6.21 19.52
C ASN A 72 -26.18 5.89 21.03
N PRO A 73 -26.00 6.88 21.92
CA PRO A 73 -25.83 6.67 23.37
C PRO A 73 -27.16 6.43 24.09
N ILE A 74 -27.91 5.39 23.70
CA ILE A 74 -29.24 5.05 24.22
C ILE A 74 -29.20 4.61 25.70
N MET A 75 -28.04 4.22 26.23
CA MET A 75 -27.82 3.91 27.66
C MET A 75 -27.20 5.09 28.46
N GLN A 76 -27.85 6.25 28.49
CA GLN A 76 -27.42 7.43 29.27
C GLN A 76 -28.57 8.19 29.97
N ASP A 77 -29.62 7.48 30.40
CA ASP A 77 -30.87 8.04 30.98
C ASP A 77 -30.73 8.68 32.40
N GLN A 78 -29.52 8.96 32.89
CA GLN A 78 -29.25 9.39 34.28
C GLN A 78 -28.15 10.47 34.42
N MET A 79 -27.64 11.06 33.34
CA MET A 79 -26.51 12.00 33.39
C MET A 79 -26.85 13.38 32.82
N SER A 80 -26.30 14.45 33.41
CA SER A 80 -26.49 15.82 32.90
C SER A 80 -25.92 15.94 31.48
N GLY A 81 -26.60 16.65 30.57
CA GLY A 81 -26.19 16.76 29.15
C GLY A 81 -24.74 17.24 28.94
N LYS A 82 -24.18 18.04 29.86
CA LYS A 82 -22.75 18.41 29.83
C LYS A 82 -21.81 17.23 30.16
N GLN A 83 -22.20 16.40 31.14
CA GLN A 83 -21.47 15.17 31.48
C GLN A 83 -21.64 14.12 30.37
N GLN A 84 -22.83 13.98 29.80
CA GLN A 84 -23.10 13.08 28.67
C GLN A 84 -22.24 13.47 27.45
N LEU A 85 -22.16 14.74 27.09
CA LEU A 85 -21.30 15.23 26.00
C LEU A 85 -19.81 14.96 26.27
N LEU A 86 -19.33 15.26 27.48
CA LEU A 86 -17.94 14.98 27.88
C LEU A 86 -17.62 13.48 27.92
N TYR A 87 -18.56 12.64 28.36
CA TYR A 87 -18.43 11.19 28.39
C TYR A 87 -18.39 10.61 26.98
N ASN A 88 -19.31 11.02 26.10
CA ASN A 88 -19.33 10.62 24.70
C ASN A 88 -18.03 11.04 23.99
N LEU A 89 -17.58 12.30 24.11
CA LEU A 89 -16.31 12.75 23.55
C LEU A 89 -15.11 11.91 24.05
N LYS A 90 -15.08 11.56 25.34
CA LYS A 90 -14.03 10.71 25.92
C LYS A 90 -14.11 9.26 25.43
N GLN A 91 -15.31 8.70 25.27
CA GLN A 91 -15.54 7.34 24.78
C GLN A 91 -15.21 7.22 23.28
N MET A 92 -15.68 8.16 22.46
CA MET A 92 -15.33 8.31 21.04
C MET A 92 -13.82 8.47 20.86
N GLY A 93 -13.17 9.36 21.62
CA GLY A 93 -11.72 9.56 21.57
C GLY A 93 -10.93 8.30 21.96
N SER A 94 -11.35 7.61 23.02
CA SER A 94 -10.76 6.33 23.45
C SER A 94 -10.89 5.23 22.39
N ARG A 95 -12.08 5.11 21.77
CA ARG A 95 -12.34 4.17 20.67
C ARG A 95 -11.51 4.50 19.43
N SER A 96 -11.48 5.76 19.01
CA SER A 96 -10.68 6.25 17.89
C SER A 96 -9.19 6.00 18.09
N TRP A 97 -8.68 6.18 19.31
CA TRP A 97 -7.29 5.88 19.68
C TRP A 97 -6.97 4.37 19.65
N SER A 98 -7.94 3.53 20.04
CA SER A 98 -7.82 2.07 19.92
C SER A 98 -7.81 1.61 18.46
N SER A 99 -8.74 2.12 17.63
CA SER A 99 -8.79 1.86 16.20
C SER A 99 -7.51 2.33 15.49
N ALA A 100 -7.05 3.56 15.75
CA ALA A 100 -5.80 4.09 15.21
C ALA A 100 -4.60 3.18 15.50
N LYS A 101 -4.47 2.68 16.74
CA LYS A 101 -3.41 1.71 17.11
C LYS A 101 -3.52 0.41 16.31
N THR A 102 -4.72 -0.15 16.16
CA THR A 102 -4.93 -1.40 15.41
C THR A 102 -4.53 -1.26 13.94
N PHE A 103 -4.99 -0.20 13.26
CA PHE A 103 -4.64 0.02 11.85
C PHE A 103 -3.19 0.48 11.65
N ALA A 104 -2.60 1.22 12.59
CA ALA A 104 -1.17 1.54 12.55
C ALA A 104 -0.31 0.28 12.67
N VAL A 105 -0.58 -0.61 13.64
CA VAL A 105 0.14 -1.89 13.78
C VAL A 105 -0.05 -2.77 12.54
N MET A 106 -1.27 -2.85 12.00
CA MET A 106 -1.57 -3.56 10.75
C MET A 106 -0.71 -3.02 9.59
N GLY A 107 -0.68 -1.70 9.38
CA GLY A 107 0.10 -1.05 8.32
C GLY A 107 1.62 -1.22 8.46
N VAL A 108 2.14 -1.14 9.70
CA VAL A 108 3.55 -1.42 10.01
C VAL A 108 3.91 -2.86 9.68
N VAL A 109 3.16 -3.84 10.19
CA VAL A 109 3.48 -5.27 10.02
C VAL A 109 3.38 -5.67 8.55
N PHE A 110 2.32 -5.25 7.86
CA PHE A 110 2.13 -5.55 6.44
C PHE A 110 3.30 -5.04 5.59
N SER A 111 3.61 -3.74 5.69
CA SER A 111 4.72 -3.15 4.92
C SER A 111 6.10 -3.65 5.33
N ALA A 112 6.29 -4.04 6.60
CA ALA A 112 7.56 -4.61 7.05
C ALA A 112 7.78 -6.00 6.44
N VAL A 113 6.76 -6.85 6.44
CA VAL A 113 6.84 -8.20 5.86
C VAL A 113 6.99 -8.12 4.34
N GLU A 114 6.24 -7.26 3.65
CA GLU A 114 6.45 -7.01 2.21
C GLU A 114 7.91 -6.66 1.92
N CYS A 115 8.44 -5.59 2.52
CA CYS A 115 9.77 -5.08 2.20
C CYS A 115 10.89 -6.07 2.59
N VAL A 116 10.71 -6.85 3.66
CA VAL A 116 11.67 -7.91 4.03
C VAL A 116 11.65 -9.07 3.02
N VAL A 117 10.46 -9.53 2.59
CA VAL A 117 10.34 -10.61 1.59
C VAL A 117 10.80 -10.16 0.21
N GLU A 118 10.46 -8.94 -0.18
CA GLU A 118 10.91 -8.25 -1.40
C GLU A 118 12.44 -8.17 -1.46
N LYS A 119 13.11 -7.71 -0.39
CA LYS A 119 14.58 -7.70 -0.32
C LYS A 119 15.20 -9.09 -0.29
N ALA A 120 14.54 -10.07 0.31
CA ALA A 120 15.02 -11.45 0.35
C ALA A 120 14.87 -12.17 -1.02
N ARG A 121 13.92 -11.75 -1.87
CA ARG A 121 13.62 -12.39 -3.16
C ARG A 121 14.00 -11.55 -4.39
N ALA A 122 14.41 -10.30 -4.20
CA ALA A 122 14.73 -9.30 -5.23
C ALA A 122 13.63 -9.10 -6.30
N LYS A 123 12.36 -9.35 -5.94
CA LYS A 123 11.21 -9.31 -6.85
C LYS A 123 9.91 -9.02 -6.12
N HIS A 124 9.11 -8.11 -6.65
CA HIS A 124 7.69 -7.97 -6.30
C HIS A 124 6.86 -9.04 -7.01
N ASP A 125 6.02 -9.74 -6.25
CA ASP A 125 5.07 -10.75 -6.70
C ASP A 125 3.89 -10.80 -5.74
N THR A 126 2.69 -11.12 -6.25
CA THR A 126 1.47 -11.43 -5.47
C THR A 126 1.74 -12.37 -4.29
N THR A 127 2.68 -13.32 -4.44
CA THR A 127 3.09 -14.24 -3.37
C THR A 127 3.68 -13.53 -2.15
N ASN A 128 4.39 -12.41 -2.33
CA ASN A 128 4.93 -11.63 -1.22
C ASN A 128 3.79 -10.95 -0.45
N THR A 129 2.80 -10.41 -1.18
CA THR A 129 1.60 -9.75 -0.66
C THR A 129 0.70 -10.74 0.09
N VAL A 130 0.54 -11.97 -0.43
CA VAL A 130 -0.10 -13.11 0.26
C VAL A 130 0.56 -13.40 1.60
N VAL A 131 1.90 -13.48 1.62
CA VAL A 131 2.67 -13.74 2.84
C VAL A 131 2.55 -12.59 3.83
N ALA A 132 2.65 -11.33 3.37
CA ALA A 132 2.45 -10.14 4.19
C ALA A 132 1.04 -10.08 4.79
N GLY A 133 0.01 -10.37 4.01
CA GLY A 133 -1.37 -10.51 4.48
C GLY A 133 -1.51 -11.61 5.54
N CYS A 134 -1.04 -12.83 5.25
CA CYS A 134 -1.11 -13.94 6.20
C CYS A 134 -0.39 -13.64 7.52
N VAL A 135 0.83 -13.08 7.48
CA VAL A 135 1.59 -12.74 8.69
C VAL A 135 0.91 -11.60 9.46
N THR A 136 0.34 -10.60 8.78
CA THR A 136 -0.38 -9.50 9.43
C THR A 136 -1.64 -10.00 10.14
N GLY A 137 -2.51 -10.74 9.44
CA GLY A 137 -3.72 -11.31 10.03
C GLY A 137 -3.41 -12.33 11.14
N GLY A 138 -2.40 -13.18 10.93
CA GLY A 138 -1.94 -14.17 11.90
C GLY A 138 -1.37 -13.53 13.18
N THR A 139 -0.54 -12.50 13.07
CA THR A 139 0.04 -11.80 14.23
C THR A 139 -1.00 -10.97 14.99
N MET A 140 -1.93 -10.31 14.30
CA MET A 140 -3.05 -9.61 14.94
C MET A 140 -3.98 -10.57 15.69
N SER A 141 -4.32 -11.72 15.10
CA SER A 141 -5.21 -12.71 15.72
C SER A 141 -4.53 -13.67 16.70
N ALA A 142 -3.19 -13.67 16.80
CA ALA A 142 -2.43 -14.60 17.65
C ALA A 142 -2.87 -14.60 19.13
N LYS A 143 -3.24 -13.44 19.68
CA LYS A 143 -3.71 -13.31 21.07
C LYS A 143 -5.07 -13.97 21.33
N ALA A 144 -5.85 -14.28 20.30
CA ALA A 144 -7.09 -15.04 20.38
C ALA A 144 -6.88 -16.56 20.18
N GLY A 145 -5.62 -17.02 20.15
CA GLY A 145 -5.26 -18.44 20.07
C GLY A 145 -5.05 -18.96 18.63
N PRO A 146 -4.53 -20.19 18.48
CA PRO A 146 -4.04 -20.69 17.19
C PRO A 146 -5.13 -20.80 16.11
N LYS A 147 -6.37 -21.19 16.49
CA LYS A 147 -7.50 -21.23 15.55
C LYS A 147 -7.82 -19.84 14.97
N ALA A 148 -7.78 -18.80 15.81
CA ALA A 148 -7.98 -17.43 15.37
C ALA A 148 -6.81 -16.94 14.50
N ALA A 149 -5.56 -17.30 14.83
CA ALA A 149 -4.39 -16.99 14.01
C ALA A 149 -4.48 -17.61 12.60
N CYS A 150 -4.93 -18.87 12.47
CA CYS A 150 -5.17 -19.50 11.18
C CYS A 150 -6.25 -18.79 10.36
N VAL A 151 -7.40 -18.49 10.97
CA VAL A 151 -8.51 -17.76 10.30
C VAL A 151 -8.07 -16.35 9.91
N GLY A 152 -7.33 -15.65 10.77
CA GLY A 152 -6.76 -14.33 10.50
C GLY A 152 -5.78 -14.35 9.32
N CYS A 153 -4.85 -15.30 9.28
CA CYS A 153 -3.93 -15.48 8.15
C CYS A 153 -4.69 -15.71 6.84
N VAL A 154 -5.62 -16.66 6.80
CA VAL A 154 -6.38 -16.99 5.57
C VAL A 154 -7.24 -15.81 5.12
N GLY A 155 -7.92 -15.13 6.05
CA GLY A 155 -8.77 -13.97 5.75
C GLY A 155 -7.98 -12.79 5.18
N PHE A 156 -6.86 -12.41 5.81
CA PHE A 156 -6.02 -11.32 5.31
C PHE A 156 -5.29 -11.69 4.01
N ALA A 157 -4.80 -12.91 3.85
CA ALA A 157 -4.19 -13.37 2.61
C ALA A 157 -5.19 -13.32 1.44
N ALA A 158 -6.42 -13.82 1.64
CA ALA A 158 -7.47 -13.75 0.63
C ALA A 158 -7.87 -12.31 0.29
N PHE A 159 -7.94 -11.43 1.30
CA PHE A 159 -8.21 -10.00 1.10
C PHE A 159 -7.10 -9.32 0.28
N SER A 160 -5.82 -9.55 0.60
CA SER A 160 -4.69 -9.03 -0.17
C SER A 160 -4.75 -9.45 -1.65
N VAL A 161 -4.98 -10.73 -1.93
CA VAL A 161 -5.15 -11.21 -3.32
C VAL A 161 -6.35 -10.58 -4.01
N ALA A 162 -7.47 -10.39 -3.30
CA ALA A 162 -8.66 -9.75 -3.88
C ALA A 162 -8.42 -8.28 -4.25
N ILE A 163 -7.62 -7.56 -3.46
CA ILE A 163 -7.24 -6.17 -3.73
C ILE A 163 -6.24 -6.05 -4.88
N GLU A 164 -5.21 -6.91 -4.93
CA GLU A 164 -4.30 -6.97 -6.09
C GLU A 164 -5.08 -7.31 -7.37
N LYS A 165 -5.89 -8.37 -7.34
CA LYS A 165 -6.78 -8.77 -8.45
C LYS A 165 -7.75 -7.68 -8.89
N PHE A 166 -8.11 -6.76 -8.00
CA PHE A 166 -8.95 -5.61 -8.33
C PHE A 166 -8.15 -4.52 -9.04
N PHE A 167 -6.97 -4.15 -8.53
CA PHE A 167 -6.11 -3.16 -9.18
C PHE A 167 -5.57 -3.65 -10.54
N ASP A 168 -5.14 -4.90 -10.65
CA ASP A 168 -4.75 -5.60 -11.90
C ASP A 168 -5.84 -5.62 -12.98
N ARG A 169 -7.09 -5.33 -12.60
CA ARG A 169 -8.27 -5.40 -13.48
C ARG A 169 -8.86 -4.03 -13.81
N HIS A 170 -8.33 -2.96 -13.21
CA HIS A 170 -8.78 -1.58 -13.34
C HIS A 170 -7.65 -0.59 -13.67
N THR A 171 -6.43 -1.09 -13.90
CA THR A 171 -5.25 -0.35 -14.38
C THR A 171 -4.85 -0.89 -15.75
#